data_AF-A0A2M7GC86-F1
#
_entry.id   AF-A0A2M7GC86-F1
#
_cell.length_a   1.000
_cell.length_b   1.000
_cell.length_c   1.000
_cell.angle_alpha   90.00
_cell.angle_beta   90.00
_cell.angle_gamma   90.00
#
_symmetry.space_group_name_H-M   'P 1'
#
loop_
_entity.id
_entity.type
_entity.pdbx_description
1 polymer ?
#
loop_
_entity_poly.entity_id
_entity_poly.type
_entity_poly.pdbx_seq_one_letter_code
_entity_poly.pdbx_strand_id
1 'polypeptide(L)'
;MLKNGQMLPKPIRRKGGTGPLRMAQVRQLEAPKPAEEGLDPIEEARGKALNRMAEVLFELYSENVDTPPPQRSMQAFVHGTDPLSLKKTERAKVLLHLGQAIDAQSNNQDAQAAEELEKALEAGYKSSALYYDLGLLRARGDRLESALRYLQHAVKNADYALGARLVMAEILRQMGRLKEAAEEYMEALKLADSLVVPPEQADSIRQLYEPLIEAQAKKSDSQELEKLCDNIKTLLLQPNWRTLVSQARQQLPQSSPGAPPLPLAEIMTQTQSGQIIRAIDKVHQLAQAGHFRSAVDEIFDSLQYAPTYLPLHTLLGDLLIQDGRTQDAITKYTVVAQAYNVRGEAAQATNLLRRVIEVAPMDTTARTRLIEQLVAQGLVDEAIGEYIRLADIYYRLAELDMARKTYTSALRLAQQAGANQDWSVQIMLRMADIDMQHLDWRQALRLFEQIRTLQPEDAPVRKSLVDLNLRLDQPNQALAELDNYLAYLDSSGQRAEAIPFLEGLAQENPGQAILQGYLADEYARAGWVKEAIAQLDALGENLLQAGNRAGAIRTVEKIMAMNPLNLEDYKRLLQKLRAESGSQ
;
A
#
# COMPACT_ATOMS: atom_id res chain seq x y z
N MET A 1 -49.70 2.38 46.29
CA MET A 1 -50.21 1.20 47.01
C MET A 1 -50.25 0.01 46.06
N LEU A 2 -50.19 -1.22 46.60
CA LEU A 2 -49.82 -2.53 46.00
C LEU A 2 -48.29 -2.66 45.89
N LYS A 3 -47.51 -3.28 46.79
CA LYS A 3 -47.62 -4.54 47.57
C LYS A 3 -47.88 -5.79 46.70
N ASN A 4 -46.79 -6.45 46.29
CA ASN A 4 -46.50 -7.89 46.45
C ASN A 4 -45.64 -8.42 45.29
N GLY A 5 -44.47 -8.96 45.64
CA GLY A 5 -43.49 -9.50 44.70
C GLY A 5 -43.94 -10.79 44.03
N GLN A 6 -44.07 -10.71 42.70
CA GLN A 6 -43.93 -11.86 41.79
C GLN A 6 -43.14 -11.41 40.56
N MET A 7 -42.11 -12.19 40.21
CA MET A 7 -41.26 -11.93 39.04
C MET A 7 -42.02 -12.22 37.75
N LEU A 8 -41.86 -11.34 36.76
CA LEU A 8 -42.37 -11.55 35.40
C LEU A 8 -41.62 -12.72 34.72
N PRO A 9 -42.32 -13.60 33.97
CA PRO A 9 -41.70 -14.75 33.32
C PRO A 9 -40.75 -14.32 32.18
N LYS A 10 -39.63 -15.04 32.03
CA LYS A 10 -38.62 -14.76 31.00
C LYS A 10 -39.19 -14.95 29.58
N PRO A 11 -38.85 -14.08 28.61
CA PRO A 11 -39.33 -14.19 27.25
C PRO A 11 -38.78 -15.43 26.55
N ILE A 12 -39.69 -16.17 25.92
CA ILE A 12 -39.45 -17.38 25.13
C ILE A 12 -38.64 -17.02 23.88
N ARG A 13 -37.38 -17.44 23.81
CA ARG A 13 -36.60 -17.44 22.56
C ARG A 13 -37.18 -18.50 21.62
N ARG A 14 -37.85 -18.07 20.53
CA ARG A 14 -38.15 -18.95 19.40
C ARG A 14 -36.87 -19.13 18.57
N LYS A 15 -36.44 -20.39 18.42
CA LYS A 15 -35.34 -20.82 17.55
C LYS A 15 -35.62 -20.39 16.10
N GLY A 16 -34.60 -19.84 15.46
CA GLY A 16 -34.63 -19.43 14.07
C GLY A 16 -34.83 -20.60 13.11
N GLY A 17 -35.72 -20.39 12.14
CA GLY A 17 -35.90 -21.24 10.98
C GLY A 17 -36.08 -20.36 9.75
N THR A 18 -35.00 -20.02 9.07
CA THR A 18 -35.01 -19.42 7.72
C THR A 18 -33.81 -19.95 6.92
N GLY A 19 -33.83 -21.25 6.62
CA GLY A 19 -32.79 -21.95 5.85
C GLY A 19 -33.03 -22.06 4.33
N PRO A 20 -34.26 -22.26 3.81
CA PRO A 20 -34.43 -22.49 2.37
C PRO A 20 -34.98 -21.31 1.55
N LEU A 21 -35.75 -20.39 2.14
CA LEU A 21 -36.46 -19.34 1.37
C LEU A 21 -35.59 -18.13 1.00
N ARG A 22 -34.48 -17.86 1.73
CA ARG A 22 -33.54 -16.79 1.37
C ARG A 22 -32.60 -17.19 0.23
N MET A 23 -32.24 -18.47 0.09
CA MET A 23 -31.33 -18.92 -0.98
C MET A 23 -31.99 -18.91 -2.37
N ALA A 24 -33.32 -19.09 -2.45
CA ALA A 24 -34.07 -18.97 -3.70
C ALA A 24 -34.18 -17.50 -4.17
N GLN A 25 -34.31 -16.55 -3.22
CA GLN A 25 -34.26 -15.12 -3.53
C GLN A 25 -32.84 -14.62 -3.84
N VAL A 26 -31.80 -15.19 -3.25
CA VAL A 26 -30.40 -14.87 -3.58
C VAL A 26 -30.04 -15.40 -4.98
N ARG A 27 -30.48 -16.60 -5.37
CA ARG A 27 -30.29 -17.11 -6.75
C ARG A 27 -31.08 -16.37 -7.82
N GLN A 28 -32.20 -15.72 -7.46
CA GLN A 28 -32.93 -14.81 -8.37
C GLN A 28 -32.27 -13.43 -8.49
N LEU A 29 -31.38 -13.05 -7.57
CA LEU A 29 -30.55 -11.85 -7.65
C LEU A 29 -29.24 -12.08 -8.44
N GLU A 30 -28.86 -13.34 -8.67
CA GLU A 30 -27.70 -13.76 -9.49
C GLU A 30 -28.11 -14.26 -10.89
N ALA A 31 -29.33 -14.02 -11.34
CA ALA A 31 -29.65 -14.13 -12.76
C ALA A 31 -29.01 -12.94 -13.49
N PRO A 32 -28.30 -13.14 -14.63
CA PRO A 32 -27.76 -12.02 -15.38
C PRO A 32 -28.93 -11.14 -15.80
N LYS A 33 -28.98 -9.91 -15.28
CA LYS A 33 -29.95 -8.91 -15.74
C LYS A 33 -29.78 -8.78 -17.26
N PRO A 34 -30.87 -8.80 -18.04
CA PRO A 34 -30.79 -8.41 -19.44
C PRO A 34 -30.22 -6.99 -19.52
N ALA A 35 -29.33 -6.79 -20.51
CA ALA A 35 -28.49 -5.61 -20.69
C ALA A 35 -29.16 -4.32 -20.21
N GLU A 36 -28.51 -3.64 -19.25
CA GLU A 36 -28.89 -2.30 -18.83
C GLU A 36 -29.04 -1.40 -20.07
N GLU A 37 -30.14 -0.65 -20.16
CA GLU A 37 -30.23 0.52 -21.03
C GLU A 37 -29.19 1.53 -20.52
N GLY A 38 -27.93 1.34 -20.93
CA GLY A 38 -26.80 2.14 -20.49
C GLY A 38 -26.88 3.56 -21.05
N LEU A 39 -26.31 4.51 -20.33
CA LEU A 39 -26.00 5.81 -20.92
C LEU A 39 -24.85 5.64 -21.92
N ASP A 40 -24.78 6.51 -22.93
CA ASP A 40 -23.57 6.61 -23.75
C ASP A 40 -22.36 7.05 -22.87
N PRO A 41 -21.11 6.84 -23.32
CA PRO A 41 -19.93 7.17 -22.51
C PRO A 41 -19.83 8.64 -22.10
N ILE A 42 -20.41 9.55 -22.89
CA ILE A 42 -20.35 11.01 -22.64
C ILE A 42 -21.29 11.35 -21.48
N GLU A 43 -22.53 10.87 -21.52
CA GLU A 43 -23.51 11.08 -20.46
C GLU A 43 -23.16 10.28 -19.19
N GLU A 44 -22.52 9.11 -19.30
CA GLU A 44 -22.01 8.38 -18.14
C GLU A 44 -20.94 9.20 -17.39
N ALA A 45 -19.96 9.75 -18.12
CA ALA A 45 -18.93 10.61 -17.54
C ALA A 45 -19.52 11.91 -16.97
N ARG A 46 -20.57 12.45 -17.60
CA ARG A 46 -21.30 13.63 -17.09
C ARG A 46 -22.01 13.32 -15.77
N GLY A 47 -22.69 12.18 -15.67
CA GLY A 47 -23.32 11.72 -14.44
C GLY A 47 -22.31 11.56 -13.30
N LYS A 48 -21.13 10.99 -13.58
CA LYS A 48 -20.03 10.90 -12.61
C LYS A 48 -19.53 12.28 -12.17
N ALA A 49 -19.40 13.23 -13.10
CA ALA A 49 -18.94 14.58 -12.80
C ALA A 49 -19.93 15.32 -11.89
N LEU A 50 -21.23 15.24 -12.19
CA LEU A 50 -22.30 15.81 -11.37
C LEU A 50 -22.33 15.22 -9.97
N ASN A 51 -22.25 13.90 -9.85
CA ASN A 51 -22.19 13.23 -8.55
C ASN A 51 -20.98 13.69 -7.74
N ARG A 52 -19.80 13.78 -8.37
CA ARG A 52 -18.59 14.24 -7.67
C ARG A 52 -18.69 15.69 -7.21
N MET A 53 -19.31 16.56 -8.01
CA MET A 53 -19.54 17.95 -7.61
C MET A 53 -20.58 18.06 -6.48
N ALA A 54 -21.61 17.22 -6.49
CA ALA A 54 -22.59 17.14 -5.41
C ALA A 54 -22.00 16.63 -4.08
N GLU A 55 -21.10 15.63 -4.14
CA GLU A 55 -20.34 15.17 -2.97
C GLU A 55 -19.50 16.30 -2.36
N VAL A 56 -18.75 17.01 -3.20
CA VAL A 56 -17.92 18.15 -2.76
C VAL A 56 -18.77 19.26 -2.16
N LEU A 57 -19.95 19.54 -2.74
CA LEU A 57 -20.90 20.48 -2.15
C LEU A 57 -21.32 20.04 -0.74
N PHE A 58 -21.61 18.76 -0.53
CA PHE A 58 -22.01 18.23 0.76
C PHE A 58 -20.86 18.24 1.79
N GLU A 59 -19.66 17.82 1.39
CA GLU A 59 -18.44 17.87 2.21
C GLU A 59 -18.16 19.31 2.68
N LEU A 60 -18.12 20.27 1.75
CA LEU A 60 -17.88 21.68 2.07
C LEU A 60 -19.02 22.32 2.89
N TYR A 61 -20.25 21.82 2.76
CA TYR A 61 -21.36 22.26 3.60
C TYR A 61 -21.22 21.74 5.04
N SER A 62 -20.84 20.47 5.22
CA SER A 62 -20.65 19.86 6.53
C SER A 62 -19.51 20.52 7.34
N GLU A 63 -18.39 20.85 6.71
CA GLU A 63 -17.27 21.54 7.36
C GLU A 63 -17.62 22.97 7.83
N ASN A 64 -18.58 23.63 7.19
CA ASN A 64 -19.03 24.97 7.60
C ASN A 64 -19.93 24.94 8.84
N VAL A 65 -20.62 23.83 9.12
CA VAL A 65 -21.53 23.69 10.27
C VAL A 65 -20.77 23.34 11.55
N ASP A 66 -19.64 22.63 11.45
CA ASP A 66 -18.85 22.16 12.60
C ASP A 66 -17.83 23.17 13.17
N THR A 67 -17.80 24.40 12.66
CA THR A 67 -16.96 25.46 13.25
C THR A 67 -17.75 26.30 14.27
N PRO A 68 -17.44 26.23 15.59
CA PRO A 68 -18.09 27.10 16.57
C PRO A 68 -17.73 28.57 16.27
N PRO A 69 -18.67 29.52 16.47
CA PRO A 69 -18.40 30.92 16.23
C PRO A 69 -17.27 31.40 17.15
N PRO A 70 -16.29 32.19 16.65
CA PRO A 70 -15.27 32.76 17.51
C PRO A 70 -15.96 33.68 18.52
N GLN A 71 -15.67 33.46 19.81
CA GLN A 71 -16.10 34.35 20.88
C GLN A 71 -15.60 35.77 20.54
N ARG A 72 -16.55 36.70 20.40
CA ARG A 72 -16.31 38.12 20.11
C ARG A 72 -15.49 38.74 21.24
N SER A 73 -14.16 38.81 21.08
CA SER A 73 -13.31 39.74 21.82
C SER A 73 -13.17 41.02 20.99
N MET A 74 -13.54 42.15 21.60
CA MET A 74 -13.48 43.49 20.98
C MET A 74 -12.04 44.02 20.89
N GLN A 75 -11.14 43.31 20.20
CA GLN A 75 -9.78 43.80 19.89
C GLN A 75 -9.27 43.39 18.49
N ALA A 76 -10.16 43.13 17.53
CA ALA A 76 -9.79 42.78 16.15
C ALA A 76 -10.20 43.84 15.11
N PHE A 77 -10.19 45.11 15.49
CA PHE A 77 -10.13 46.20 14.51
C PHE A 77 -8.71 46.73 14.52
N VAL A 78 -8.09 46.84 13.35
CA VAL A 78 -6.71 47.28 13.09
C VAL A 78 -5.70 46.12 13.00
N HIS A 79 -5.78 45.32 11.93
CA HIS A 79 -4.71 45.11 10.93
C HIS A 79 -5.12 43.99 9.94
N GLY A 80 -4.97 44.26 8.64
CA GLY A 80 -4.72 43.30 7.55
C GLY A 80 -5.74 42.19 7.32
N THR A 81 -6.22 42.06 6.08
CA THR A 81 -6.99 40.90 5.58
C THR A 81 -6.40 39.56 6.02
N ASP A 82 -7.03 38.97 7.03
CA ASP A 82 -6.62 37.69 7.61
C ASP A 82 -6.76 36.59 6.54
N PRO A 83 -5.69 35.85 6.18
CA PRO A 83 -5.73 34.84 5.11
C PRO A 83 -6.80 33.76 5.33
N LEU A 84 -7.20 33.53 6.58
CA LEU A 84 -8.27 32.62 6.96
C LEU A 84 -9.67 33.13 6.57
N SER A 85 -9.91 34.44 6.58
CA SER A 85 -11.18 35.06 6.17
C SER A 85 -11.36 35.07 4.65
N LEU A 86 -10.26 35.30 3.92
CA LEU A 86 -10.22 35.20 2.46
C LEU A 86 -10.52 33.77 1.99
N LYS A 87 -9.88 32.75 2.60
CA LYS A 87 -10.14 31.34 2.30
C LYS A 87 -11.58 30.91 2.58
N LYS A 88 -12.21 31.43 3.65
CA LYS A 88 -13.63 31.17 3.94
C LYS A 88 -14.56 31.79 2.90
N THR A 89 -14.22 32.99 2.41
CA THR A 89 -15.00 33.71 1.41
C THR A 89 -14.88 33.05 0.03
N GLU A 90 -13.69 32.58 -0.35
CA GLU A 90 -13.47 31.79 -1.58
C GLU A 90 -14.25 30.47 -1.55
N ARG A 91 -14.23 29.75 -0.41
CA ARG A 91 -15.01 28.52 -0.23
C ARG A 91 -16.52 28.74 -0.35
N ALA A 92 -17.04 29.82 0.23
CA ALA A 92 -18.46 30.16 0.13
C ALA A 92 -18.90 30.47 -1.32
N LYS A 93 -18.01 31.12 -2.10
CA LYS A 93 -18.25 31.36 -3.53
C LYS A 93 -18.27 30.06 -4.34
N VAL A 94 -17.32 29.15 -4.08
CA VAL A 94 -17.30 27.81 -4.72
C VAL A 94 -18.61 27.07 -4.47
N LEU A 95 -19.09 27.04 -3.21
CA LEU A 95 -20.37 26.42 -2.84
C LEU A 95 -21.56 27.01 -3.59
N LEU A 96 -21.66 28.34 -3.63
CA LEU A 96 -22.75 29.05 -4.31
C LEU A 96 -22.79 28.69 -5.81
N HIS A 97 -21.66 28.83 -6.48
CA HIS A 97 -21.57 28.65 -7.93
C HIS A 97 -21.74 27.18 -8.35
N LEU A 98 -21.23 26.23 -7.57
CA LEU A 98 -21.46 24.80 -7.84
C LEU A 98 -22.94 24.42 -7.67
N GLY A 99 -23.62 24.92 -6.63
CA GLY A 99 -25.06 24.65 -6.45
C GLY A 99 -25.90 25.21 -7.60
N GLN A 100 -25.63 26.46 -7.98
CA GLN A 100 -26.32 27.11 -9.11
C GLN A 100 -26.05 26.43 -10.45
N ALA A 101 -24.84 25.90 -10.66
CA ALA A 101 -24.52 25.13 -11.86
C ALA A 101 -25.34 23.83 -11.95
N ILE A 102 -25.41 23.05 -10.87
CA ILE A 102 -26.18 21.79 -10.83
C ILE A 102 -27.68 22.06 -11.04
N ASP A 103 -28.22 23.10 -10.40
CA ASP A 103 -29.61 23.52 -10.58
C ASP A 103 -29.88 23.94 -12.04
N ALA A 104 -28.99 24.73 -12.64
CA ALA A 104 -29.10 25.15 -14.02
C ALA A 104 -29.07 23.97 -15.00
N GLN A 105 -28.20 22.97 -14.78
CA GLN A 105 -28.13 21.77 -15.62
C GLN A 105 -29.36 20.88 -15.47
N SER A 106 -29.92 20.78 -14.26
CA SER A 106 -31.18 20.06 -14.02
C SER A 106 -32.35 20.70 -14.76
N ASN A 107 -32.28 22.00 -15.00
CA ASN A 107 -33.25 22.79 -15.77
C ASN A 107 -32.90 22.95 -17.27
N ASN A 108 -31.88 22.24 -17.78
CA ASN A 108 -31.37 22.33 -19.16
C ASN A 108 -30.91 23.75 -19.59
N GLN A 109 -30.39 24.53 -18.64
CA GLN A 109 -29.84 25.88 -18.88
C GLN A 109 -28.32 25.84 -19.05
N ASP A 110 -27.86 25.19 -20.12
CA ASP A 110 -26.43 24.87 -20.34
C ASP A 110 -25.51 26.10 -20.35
N ALA A 111 -25.96 27.23 -20.92
CA ALA A 111 -25.17 28.46 -20.96
C ALA A 111 -24.94 29.06 -19.57
N GLN A 112 -25.99 29.08 -18.74
CA GLN A 112 -25.92 29.58 -17.36
C GLN A 112 -25.08 28.64 -16.50
N ALA A 113 -25.26 27.32 -16.64
CA ALA A 113 -24.45 26.34 -15.95
C ALA A 113 -22.95 26.50 -16.24
N ALA A 114 -22.58 26.73 -17.52
CA ALA A 114 -21.19 26.96 -17.90
C ALA A 114 -20.60 28.24 -17.28
N GLU A 115 -21.39 29.31 -17.19
CA GLU A 115 -20.94 30.56 -16.53
C GLU A 115 -20.75 30.38 -15.02
N GLU A 116 -21.64 29.66 -14.34
CA GLU A 116 -21.49 29.40 -12.92
C GLU A 116 -20.31 28.45 -12.64
N LEU A 117 -20.06 27.44 -13.47
CA LEU A 117 -18.85 26.61 -13.36
C LEU A 117 -17.56 27.39 -13.59
N GLU A 118 -17.53 28.37 -14.50
CA GLU A 118 -16.37 29.26 -14.66
C GLU A 118 -16.12 30.12 -13.41
N LYS A 119 -17.17 30.66 -12.79
CA LYS A 119 -17.03 31.40 -11.52
C LYS A 119 -16.53 30.50 -10.39
N ALA A 120 -16.96 29.23 -10.35
CA ALA A 120 -16.43 28.25 -9.39
C ALA A 120 -14.93 27.98 -9.63
N LEU A 121 -14.52 27.88 -10.90
CA LEU A 121 -13.12 27.72 -11.29
C LEU A 121 -12.27 28.93 -10.89
N GLU A 122 -12.77 30.16 -11.13
CA GLU A 122 -12.13 31.41 -10.72
C GLU A 122 -12.00 31.55 -9.20
N ALA A 123 -13.00 31.04 -8.46
CA ALA A 123 -12.97 30.96 -7.00
C ALA A 123 -12.02 29.88 -6.46
N GLY A 124 -11.30 29.16 -7.33
CA GLY A 124 -10.22 28.24 -6.99
C GLY A 124 -10.59 26.76 -7.01
N TYR A 125 -11.82 26.38 -7.39
CA TYR A 125 -12.21 24.97 -7.49
C TYR A 125 -11.70 24.35 -8.80
N LYS A 126 -10.58 23.63 -8.70
CA LYS A 126 -9.94 22.94 -9.83
C LYS A 126 -10.11 21.44 -9.66
N SER A 127 -10.97 20.83 -10.45
CA SER A 127 -11.26 19.39 -10.42
C SER A 127 -11.48 18.87 -11.83
N SER A 128 -11.07 17.62 -12.12
CA SER A 128 -11.33 16.97 -13.40
C SER A 128 -12.84 16.87 -13.71
N ALA A 129 -13.68 16.74 -12.69
CA ALA A 129 -15.13 16.73 -12.83
C ALA A 129 -15.66 18.07 -13.38
N LEU A 130 -15.20 19.19 -12.81
CA LEU A 130 -15.55 20.53 -13.28
C LEU A 130 -15.05 20.76 -14.70
N TYR A 131 -13.79 20.40 -14.98
CA TYR A 131 -13.21 20.58 -16.31
C TYR A 131 -13.94 19.77 -17.39
N TYR A 132 -14.38 18.55 -17.06
CA TYR A 132 -15.15 17.70 -17.96
C TYR A 132 -16.49 18.36 -18.30
N ASP A 133 -17.26 18.70 -17.27
CA ASP A 133 -18.62 19.18 -17.43
C ASP A 133 -18.67 20.58 -18.06
N LEU A 134 -17.77 21.48 -17.65
CA LEU A 134 -17.60 22.77 -18.30
C LEU A 134 -17.19 22.63 -19.77
N GLY A 135 -16.29 21.69 -20.08
CA GLY A 135 -15.88 21.37 -21.45
C GLY A 135 -17.05 20.90 -22.32
N LEU A 136 -17.89 20.00 -21.79
CA LEU A 136 -19.08 19.49 -22.47
C LEU A 136 -20.12 20.60 -22.72
N LEU A 137 -20.43 21.41 -21.71
CA LEU A 137 -21.39 22.52 -21.83
C LEU A 137 -20.90 23.59 -22.82
N ARG A 138 -19.60 23.89 -22.83
CA ARG A 138 -18.99 24.82 -23.80
C ARG A 138 -19.02 24.26 -25.21
N ALA A 139 -18.86 22.95 -25.39
CA ALA A 139 -19.01 22.29 -26.68
C ALA A 139 -20.44 22.42 -27.23
N ARG A 140 -21.45 22.18 -26.38
CA ARG A 140 -22.87 22.36 -26.73
C ARG A 140 -23.23 23.80 -27.08
N GLY A 141 -22.56 24.77 -26.45
CA GLY A 141 -22.68 26.20 -26.73
C GLY A 141 -21.84 26.70 -27.90
N ASP A 142 -21.30 25.82 -28.76
CA ASP A 142 -20.46 26.12 -29.93
C ASP A 142 -19.16 26.90 -29.61
N ARG A 143 -18.72 26.90 -28.34
CA ARG A 143 -17.43 27.50 -27.91
C ARG A 143 -16.31 26.47 -27.96
N LEU A 144 -16.05 26.00 -29.17
CA LEU A 144 -15.24 24.82 -29.47
C LEU A 144 -13.79 24.87 -28.93
N GLU A 145 -13.08 26.00 -29.09
CA GLU A 145 -11.69 26.12 -28.62
C GLU A 145 -11.55 26.10 -27.09
N SER A 146 -12.45 26.80 -26.39
CA SER A 146 -12.49 26.76 -24.92
C SER A 146 -12.85 25.37 -24.40
N ALA A 147 -13.76 24.68 -25.08
CA ALA A 147 -14.14 23.30 -24.74
C ALA A 147 -12.94 22.36 -24.81
N LEU A 148 -12.15 22.41 -25.90
CA LEU A 148 -10.94 21.59 -26.03
C LEU A 148 -9.94 21.82 -24.88
N ARG A 149 -9.70 23.07 -24.49
CA ARG A 149 -8.79 23.39 -23.38
C ARG A 149 -9.24 22.78 -22.06
N TYR A 150 -10.53 22.88 -21.74
CA TYR A 150 -11.06 22.29 -20.50
C TYR A 150 -11.03 20.76 -20.55
N LEU A 151 -11.43 20.15 -21.67
CA LEU A 151 -11.44 18.69 -21.84
C LEU A 151 -10.02 18.09 -21.74
N GLN A 152 -8.99 18.78 -22.22
CA GLN A 152 -7.59 18.36 -22.03
C GLN A 152 -7.19 18.21 -20.55
N HIS A 153 -7.78 19.01 -19.65
CA HIS A 153 -7.57 18.85 -18.21
C HIS A 153 -8.38 17.67 -17.63
N ALA A 154 -9.55 17.38 -18.20
CA ALA A 154 -10.41 16.28 -17.78
C ALA A 154 -9.85 14.89 -18.14
N VAL A 155 -9.22 14.75 -19.32
CA VAL A 155 -8.67 13.48 -19.84
C VAL A 155 -7.68 12.82 -18.88
N LYS A 156 -7.05 13.59 -17.98
CA LYS A 156 -6.08 13.07 -16.99
C LYS A 156 -6.68 12.12 -15.96
N ASN A 157 -7.99 12.15 -15.76
CA ASN A 157 -8.68 11.28 -14.82
C ASN A 157 -9.43 10.18 -15.58
N ALA A 158 -9.20 8.93 -15.17
CA ALA A 158 -9.74 7.72 -15.81
C ALA A 158 -11.27 7.72 -15.94
N ASP A 159 -11.99 8.29 -14.97
CA ASP A 159 -13.46 8.32 -14.97
C ASP A 159 -14.06 9.17 -16.10
N TYR A 160 -13.31 10.19 -16.55
CA TYR A 160 -13.75 11.14 -17.56
C TYR A 160 -13.01 10.97 -18.89
N ALA A 161 -11.90 10.21 -18.92
CA ALA A 161 -11.03 10.11 -20.08
C ALA A 161 -11.76 9.64 -21.35
N LEU A 162 -12.56 8.58 -21.26
CA LEU A 162 -13.28 8.05 -22.42
C LEU A 162 -14.27 9.08 -23.00
N GLY A 163 -15.13 9.66 -22.15
CA GLY A 163 -16.09 10.67 -22.56
C GLY A 163 -15.40 11.94 -23.10
N ALA A 164 -14.34 12.40 -22.43
CA ALA A 164 -13.64 13.62 -22.80
C ALA A 164 -12.99 13.49 -24.18
N ARG A 165 -12.35 12.35 -24.47
CA ARG A 165 -11.74 12.07 -25.77
C ARG A 165 -12.77 11.99 -26.89
N LEU A 166 -13.93 11.38 -26.65
CA LEU A 166 -15.02 11.34 -27.62
C LEU A 166 -15.55 12.75 -27.95
N VAL A 167 -15.76 13.59 -26.93
CA VAL A 167 -16.18 14.99 -27.13
C VAL A 167 -15.10 15.79 -27.85
N MET A 168 -13.83 15.63 -27.48
CA MET A 168 -12.71 16.28 -28.18
C MET A 168 -12.65 15.87 -29.66
N ALA A 169 -12.84 14.58 -29.95
CA ALA A 169 -12.85 14.06 -31.32
C ALA A 169 -14.01 14.66 -32.15
N GLU A 170 -15.21 14.80 -31.57
CA GLU A 170 -16.34 15.45 -32.24
C GLU A 170 -16.08 16.94 -32.52
N ILE A 171 -15.51 17.66 -31.55
CA ILE A 171 -15.13 19.07 -31.73
C ILE A 171 -14.09 19.23 -32.83
N LEU A 172 -13.03 18.42 -32.81
CA LEU A 172 -11.95 18.47 -33.81
C LEU A 172 -12.47 18.15 -35.20
N ARG A 173 -13.40 17.19 -35.31
CA ARG A 173 -14.08 16.86 -36.58
C ARG A 173 -14.92 18.04 -37.07
N GLN A 174 -15.69 18.70 -36.19
CA GLN A 174 -16.46 19.90 -36.53
C GLN A 174 -15.56 21.06 -37.00
N MET A 175 -14.36 21.18 -36.43
CA MET A 175 -13.34 22.16 -36.87
C MET A 175 -12.64 21.78 -38.18
N GLY A 176 -12.92 20.61 -38.77
CA GLY A 176 -12.24 20.09 -39.96
C GLY A 176 -10.82 19.56 -39.70
N ARG A 177 -10.41 19.41 -38.43
CA ARG A 177 -9.09 18.90 -38.01
C ARG A 177 -9.13 17.36 -37.96
N LEU A 178 -9.39 16.74 -39.11
CA LEU A 178 -9.69 15.30 -39.21
C LEU A 178 -8.59 14.37 -38.69
N LYS A 179 -7.32 14.75 -38.82
CA LYS A 179 -6.19 13.96 -38.31
C LYS A 179 -6.24 13.83 -36.79
N GLU A 180 -6.36 14.96 -36.10
CA GLU A 180 -6.44 15.01 -34.64
C GLU A 180 -7.74 14.38 -34.14
N ALA A 181 -8.83 14.52 -34.88
CA ALA A 181 -10.09 13.83 -34.58
C ALA A 181 -9.93 12.31 -34.61
N ALA A 182 -9.26 11.77 -35.64
CA ALA A 182 -9.00 10.34 -35.76
C ALA A 182 -8.08 9.82 -34.65
N GLU A 183 -7.07 10.60 -34.25
CA GLU A 183 -6.21 10.28 -33.11
C GLU A 183 -7.01 10.19 -31.81
N GLU A 184 -7.85 11.17 -31.50
CA GLU A 184 -8.69 11.15 -30.28
C GLU A 184 -9.74 10.03 -30.31
N TYR A 185 -10.32 9.71 -31.47
CA TYR A 185 -11.20 8.54 -31.62
C TYR A 185 -10.44 7.23 -31.38
N MET A 186 -9.22 7.08 -31.89
CA MET A 186 -8.41 5.88 -31.64
C MET A 186 -8.01 5.74 -30.17
N GLU A 187 -7.70 6.85 -29.50
CA GLU A 187 -7.47 6.90 -28.06
C GLU A 187 -8.73 6.53 -27.26
N ALA A 188 -9.92 6.98 -27.70
CA ALA A 188 -11.19 6.58 -27.10
C ALA A 188 -11.46 5.08 -27.31
N LEU A 189 -11.19 4.54 -28.51
CA LEU A 189 -11.31 3.11 -28.79
C LEU A 189 -10.35 2.28 -27.93
N LYS A 190 -9.11 2.72 -27.76
CA LYS A 190 -8.13 2.10 -26.84
C LYS A 190 -8.70 1.94 -25.43
N LEU A 191 -9.29 3.01 -24.89
CA LEU A 191 -9.90 2.99 -23.56
C LEU A 191 -11.11 2.05 -23.51
N ALA A 192 -12.04 2.19 -24.45
CA ALA A 192 -13.24 1.37 -24.53
C ALA A 192 -12.92 -0.13 -24.65
N ASP A 193 -11.97 -0.49 -25.50
CA ASP A 193 -11.53 -1.86 -25.71
C ASP A 193 -10.88 -2.44 -24.44
N SER A 194 -10.06 -1.64 -23.75
CA SER A 194 -9.43 -2.04 -22.49
C SER A 194 -10.41 -2.20 -21.32
N LEU A 195 -11.60 -1.60 -21.38
CA LEU A 195 -12.63 -1.66 -20.34
C LEU A 195 -13.49 -2.93 -20.41
N VAL A 196 -13.59 -3.58 -21.57
CA VAL A 196 -14.41 -4.80 -21.77
C VAL A 196 -13.60 -6.10 -21.72
N VAL A 197 -12.28 -6.02 -21.55
CA VAL A 197 -11.41 -7.17 -21.34
C VAL A 197 -11.15 -7.42 -19.86
N PRO A 198 -10.74 -8.64 -19.48
CA PRO A 198 -10.24 -8.90 -18.13
C PRO A 198 -9.10 -7.93 -17.75
N PRO A 199 -8.99 -7.52 -16.48
CA PRO A 199 -8.00 -6.52 -16.04
C PRO A 199 -6.56 -6.94 -16.36
N GLU A 200 -6.27 -8.25 -16.34
CA GLU A 200 -4.97 -8.82 -16.71
C GLU A 200 -4.58 -8.57 -18.18
N GLN A 201 -5.56 -8.39 -19.06
CA GLN A 201 -5.35 -8.17 -20.51
C GLN A 201 -5.43 -6.69 -20.89
N ALA A 202 -5.99 -5.84 -20.03
CA ALA A 202 -6.27 -4.44 -20.33
C ALA A 202 -5.01 -3.63 -20.66
N ASP A 203 -3.92 -3.85 -19.93
CA ASP A 203 -2.62 -3.20 -20.18
C ASP A 203 -2.01 -3.63 -21.51
N SER A 204 -2.04 -4.92 -21.80
CA SER A 204 -1.54 -5.48 -23.06
C SER A 204 -2.30 -4.89 -24.25
N ILE A 205 -3.64 -4.82 -24.16
CA ILE A 205 -4.47 -4.16 -25.17
C ILE A 205 -4.04 -2.71 -25.36
N ARG A 206 -3.94 -1.91 -24.28
CA ARG A 206 -3.52 -0.50 -24.37
C ARG A 206 -2.19 -0.33 -25.10
N GLN A 207 -1.24 -1.20 -24.82
CA GLN A 207 0.07 -1.19 -25.47
C GLN A 207 0.00 -1.53 -26.96
N LEU A 208 -0.89 -2.43 -27.39
CA LEU A 208 -1.04 -2.77 -28.82
C LEU A 208 -1.65 -1.61 -29.64
N TYR A 209 -2.38 -0.69 -29.01
CA TYR A 209 -2.94 0.49 -29.71
C TYR A 209 -1.89 1.56 -30.03
N GLU A 210 -0.83 1.69 -29.24
CA GLU A 210 0.16 2.77 -29.40
C GLU A 210 0.74 2.88 -30.82
N PRO A 211 1.27 1.79 -31.43
CA PRO A 211 1.80 1.88 -32.78
C PRO A 211 0.71 2.10 -33.84
N LEU A 212 -0.52 1.65 -33.57
CA LEU A 212 -1.66 1.88 -34.46
C LEU A 212 -2.04 3.36 -34.47
N ILE A 213 -2.01 4.02 -33.31
CA ILE A 213 -2.26 5.46 -33.16
C ILE A 213 -1.13 6.26 -33.83
N GLU A 214 0.13 5.92 -33.58
CA GLU A 214 1.27 6.59 -34.23
C GLU A 214 1.26 6.43 -35.76
N ALA A 215 0.90 5.25 -36.27
CA ALA A 215 0.77 5.02 -37.71
C ALA A 215 -0.40 5.83 -38.29
N GLN A 216 -1.52 5.89 -37.56
CA GLN A 216 -2.68 6.67 -37.96
C GLN A 216 -2.38 8.17 -38.03
N ALA A 217 -1.61 8.71 -37.07
CA ALA A 217 -1.18 10.11 -37.04
C ALA A 217 -0.40 10.54 -38.31
N LYS A 218 0.34 9.60 -38.92
CA LYS A 218 1.12 9.85 -40.14
C LYS A 218 0.27 9.85 -41.42
N LYS A 219 -0.94 9.30 -41.38
CA LYS A 219 -1.83 9.25 -42.55
C LYS A 219 -2.34 10.62 -42.93
N SER A 220 -2.61 10.81 -44.22
CA SER A 220 -3.14 12.06 -44.76
C SER A 220 -4.36 11.87 -45.67
N ASP A 221 -4.82 10.63 -45.87
CA ASP A 221 -6.02 10.38 -46.65
C ASP A 221 -7.28 10.77 -45.86
N SER A 222 -7.90 11.86 -46.29
CA SER A 222 -9.11 12.42 -45.68
C SER A 222 -10.29 11.44 -45.70
N GLN A 223 -10.44 10.62 -46.76
CA GLN A 223 -11.57 9.69 -46.86
C GLN A 223 -11.42 8.49 -45.92
N GLU A 224 -10.20 7.98 -45.75
CA GLU A 224 -9.93 6.92 -44.76
C GLU A 224 -10.10 7.44 -43.33
N LEU A 225 -9.62 8.65 -43.05
CA LEU A 225 -9.76 9.30 -41.75
C LEU A 225 -11.24 9.48 -41.37
N GLU A 226 -12.06 9.97 -42.30
CA GLU A 226 -13.49 10.18 -42.05
C GLU A 226 -14.21 8.87 -41.76
N LYS A 227 -13.94 7.82 -42.55
CA LYS A 227 -14.51 6.48 -42.33
C LYS A 227 -14.12 5.89 -40.98
N LEU A 228 -12.85 6.05 -40.58
CA LEU A 228 -12.38 5.58 -39.28
C LEU A 228 -13.12 6.29 -38.13
N CYS A 229 -13.22 7.62 -38.20
CA CYS A 229 -13.98 8.42 -37.25
C CYS A 229 -15.44 7.95 -37.16
N ASP A 230 -16.10 7.73 -38.31
CA ASP A 230 -17.49 7.24 -38.35
C ASP A 230 -17.67 5.86 -37.75
N ASN A 231 -16.75 4.93 -38.06
CA ASN A 231 -16.79 3.57 -37.52
C ASN A 231 -16.63 3.57 -35.98
N ILE A 232 -15.68 4.35 -35.45
CA ILE A 232 -15.47 4.44 -34.00
C ILE A 232 -16.66 5.16 -33.33
N LYS A 233 -17.15 6.24 -33.94
CA LYS A 233 -18.32 6.98 -33.45
C LYS A 233 -19.55 6.07 -33.35
N THR A 234 -19.84 5.32 -34.40
CA THR A 234 -21.02 4.43 -34.46
C THR A 234 -20.93 3.28 -33.45
N LEU A 235 -19.72 2.83 -33.11
CA LEU A 235 -19.50 1.80 -32.09
C LEU A 235 -19.64 2.35 -30.66
N LEU A 236 -19.07 3.52 -30.38
CA LEU A 236 -18.89 4.02 -29.01
C LEU A 236 -19.96 5.00 -28.54
N LEU A 237 -20.56 5.81 -29.43
CA LEU A 237 -21.64 6.74 -29.06
C LEU A 237 -23.00 6.06 -29.14
N GLN A 238 -23.13 4.96 -28.41
CA GLN A 238 -24.38 4.22 -28.27
C GLN A 238 -24.63 3.90 -26.79
N PRO A 239 -25.89 3.90 -26.33
CA PRO A 239 -26.30 3.44 -24.99
C PRO A 239 -25.70 2.10 -24.55
N ASN A 240 -25.59 1.15 -25.48
CA ASN A 240 -25.12 -0.22 -25.25
C ASN A 240 -23.70 -0.48 -25.78
N TRP A 241 -22.86 0.56 -25.86
CA TRP A 241 -21.51 0.48 -26.43
C TRP A 241 -20.66 -0.68 -25.87
N ARG A 242 -20.73 -0.96 -24.55
CA ARG A 242 -19.97 -2.07 -23.94
C ARG A 242 -20.30 -3.43 -24.56
N THR A 243 -21.58 -3.66 -24.81
CA THR A 243 -22.07 -4.88 -25.46
C THR A 243 -21.61 -4.93 -26.92
N LEU A 244 -21.68 -3.81 -27.64
CA LEU A 244 -21.23 -3.72 -29.03
C LEU A 244 -19.72 -3.95 -29.17
N VAL A 245 -18.91 -3.33 -28.31
CA VAL A 245 -17.45 -3.53 -28.26
C VAL A 245 -17.14 -4.99 -27.93
N SER A 246 -17.84 -5.59 -26.96
CA SER A 246 -17.67 -7.02 -26.62
C SER A 246 -18.04 -7.94 -27.80
N GLN A 247 -19.12 -7.64 -28.53
CA GLN A 247 -19.52 -8.39 -29.72
C GLN A 247 -18.51 -8.24 -30.86
N ALA A 248 -17.99 -7.03 -31.09
CA ALA A 248 -16.93 -6.79 -32.06
C ALA A 248 -15.68 -7.60 -31.72
N ARG A 249 -15.34 -7.74 -30.42
CA ARG A 249 -14.20 -8.58 -30.00
C ARG A 249 -14.41 -10.06 -30.27
N GLN A 250 -15.64 -10.57 -30.18
CA GLN A 250 -15.94 -11.98 -30.50
C GLN A 250 -15.75 -12.30 -31.99
N GLN A 251 -15.75 -11.29 -32.86
CA GLN A 251 -15.49 -11.44 -34.29
C GLN A 251 -14.00 -11.43 -34.64
N LEU A 252 -13.11 -11.09 -33.68
CA LEU A 252 -11.67 -11.15 -33.89
C LEU A 252 -11.20 -12.61 -34.02
N PRO A 253 -10.20 -12.88 -34.88
CA PRO A 253 -9.53 -14.17 -34.91
C PRO A 253 -9.02 -14.57 -33.51
N GLN A 254 -9.13 -15.85 -33.15
CA GLN A 254 -8.59 -16.31 -31.87
C GLN A 254 -7.06 -16.33 -31.92
N SER A 255 -6.43 -15.57 -31.02
CA SER A 255 -4.97 -15.59 -30.80
C SER A 255 -4.53 -16.96 -30.27
N SER A 256 -3.27 -17.33 -30.50
CA SER A 256 -2.69 -18.56 -29.97
C SER A 256 -2.64 -18.55 -28.44
N PRO A 257 -2.65 -19.73 -27.75
CA PRO A 257 -2.53 -19.79 -26.30
C PRO A 257 -1.25 -19.07 -25.81
N GLY A 258 -1.44 -18.03 -25.00
CA GLY A 258 -0.36 -17.20 -24.45
C GLY A 258 0.05 -15.98 -25.30
N ALA A 259 -0.53 -15.79 -26.48
CA ALA A 259 -0.35 -14.57 -27.26
C ALA A 259 -1.31 -13.46 -26.77
N PRO A 260 -0.92 -12.17 -26.86
CA PRO A 260 -1.77 -11.08 -26.44
C PRO A 260 -3.03 -10.99 -27.34
N PRO A 261 -4.17 -10.57 -26.79
CA PRO A 261 -5.40 -10.44 -27.57
C PRO A 261 -5.28 -9.33 -28.61
N LEU A 262 -5.88 -9.54 -29.79
CA LEU A 262 -5.89 -8.54 -30.86
C LEU A 262 -6.67 -7.27 -30.44
N PRO A 263 -6.19 -6.06 -30.79
CA PRO A 263 -6.92 -4.82 -30.57
C PRO A 263 -8.05 -4.67 -31.61
N LEU A 264 -9.20 -4.11 -31.19
CA LEU A 264 -10.32 -3.85 -32.10
C LEU A 264 -9.99 -2.91 -33.27
N ALA A 265 -8.98 -2.04 -33.11
CA ALA A 265 -8.49 -1.18 -34.17
C ALA A 265 -8.10 -1.93 -35.46
N GLU A 266 -7.77 -3.22 -35.40
CA GLU A 266 -7.50 -4.06 -36.57
C GLU A 266 -8.73 -4.22 -37.49
N ILE A 267 -9.93 -4.31 -36.92
CA ILE A 267 -11.18 -4.39 -37.71
C ILE A 267 -11.47 -3.02 -38.35
N MET A 268 -11.17 -1.95 -37.61
CA MET A 268 -11.54 -0.58 -37.96
C MET A 268 -10.59 0.06 -38.98
N THR A 269 -9.34 -0.40 -39.02
CA THR A 269 -8.31 0.10 -39.94
C THR A 269 -8.05 -0.96 -41.01
N GLN A 270 -8.59 -0.80 -42.22
CA GLN A 270 -8.36 -1.72 -43.36
C GLN A 270 -6.93 -1.67 -43.93
N THR A 271 -5.92 -1.40 -43.08
CA THR A 271 -4.54 -1.13 -43.48
C THR A 271 -3.56 -2.15 -42.88
N GLN A 272 -2.39 -2.27 -43.53
CA GLN A 272 -1.24 -3.14 -43.17
C GLN A 272 -0.65 -2.90 -41.76
N SER A 273 -1.34 -2.16 -40.89
CA SER A 273 -0.94 -1.76 -39.53
C SER A 273 -0.78 -2.95 -38.56
N GLY A 274 -1.39 -4.10 -38.85
CA GLY A 274 -1.24 -5.34 -38.10
C GLY A 274 0.11 -6.05 -38.27
N GLN A 275 1.08 -5.46 -38.97
CA GLN A 275 2.41 -6.06 -39.18
C GLN A 275 3.14 -6.31 -37.85
N ILE A 276 3.10 -5.37 -36.90
CA ILE A 276 3.72 -5.52 -35.58
C ILE A 276 3.05 -6.65 -34.80
N ILE A 277 1.72 -6.73 -34.85
CA ILE A 277 0.94 -7.73 -34.13
C ILE A 277 1.19 -9.14 -34.67
N ARG A 278 1.19 -9.30 -36.01
CA ARG A 278 1.56 -10.57 -36.64
C ARG A 278 3.00 -10.96 -36.35
N ALA A 279 3.90 -9.99 -36.30
CA ALA A 279 5.29 -10.24 -35.92
C ALA A 279 5.38 -10.70 -34.45
N ILE A 280 4.64 -10.09 -33.52
CA ILE A 280 4.57 -10.54 -32.12
C ILE A 280 4.05 -11.99 -32.03
N ASP A 281 2.97 -12.32 -32.73
CA ASP A 281 2.44 -13.69 -32.78
C ASP A 281 3.49 -14.68 -33.31
N LYS A 282 4.17 -14.31 -34.40
CA LYS A 282 5.24 -15.13 -34.99
C LYS A 282 6.43 -15.28 -34.05
N VAL A 283 6.83 -14.22 -33.34
CA VAL A 283 7.87 -14.25 -32.31
C VAL A 283 7.50 -15.25 -31.22
N HIS A 284 6.25 -15.22 -30.72
CA HIS A 284 5.79 -16.18 -29.72
C HIS A 284 5.80 -17.62 -30.24
N GLN A 285 5.34 -17.86 -31.47
CA GLN A 285 5.39 -19.20 -32.09
C GLN A 285 6.82 -19.72 -32.22
N LEU A 286 7.75 -18.88 -32.69
CA LEU A 286 9.17 -19.23 -32.81
C LEU A 286 9.80 -19.50 -31.45
N ALA A 287 9.47 -18.69 -30.44
CA ALA A 287 9.94 -18.89 -29.07
C ALA A 287 9.43 -20.19 -28.46
N GLN A 288 8.13 -20.51 -28.63
CA GLN A 288 7.53 -21.77 -28.19
C GLN A 288 8.17 -22.99 -28.90
N ALA A 289 8.59 -22.83 -30.15
CA ALA A 289 9.32 -23.85 -30.90
C ALA A 289 10.82 -23.93 -30.53
N GLY A 290 11.32 -23.09 -29.63
CA GLY A 290 12.74 -23.03 -29.22
C GLY A 290 13.66 -22.35 -30.24
N HIS A 291 13.12 -21.70 -31.27
CA HIS A 291 13.88 -21.01 -32.31
C HIS A 291 14.18 -19.55 -31.92
N PHE A 292 14.91 -19.34 -30.82
CA PHE A 292 15.15 -18.01 -30.24
C PHE A 292 15.87 -17.05 -31.18
N ARG A 293 16.84 -17.51 -31.97
CA ARG A 293 17.56 -16.64 -32.93
C ARG A 293 16.62 -16.09 -34.00
N SER A 294 15.78 -16.93 -34.58
CA SER A 294 14.78 -16.51 -35.58
C SER A 294 13.73 -15.58 -34.97
N ALA A 295 13.35 -15.80 -33.71
CA ALA A 295 12.45 -14.90 -32.99
C ALA A 295 13.10 -13.52 -32.78
N VAL A 296 14.39 -13.48 -32.43
CA VAL A 296 15.16 -12.23 -32.31
C VAL A 296 15.29 -11.51 -33.65
N ASP A 297 15.54 -12.24 -34.75
CA ASP A 297 15.59 -11.66 -36.10
C ASP A 297 14.24 -11.01 -36.49
N GLU A 298 13.12 -11.66 -36.16
CA GLU A 298 11.77 -11.11 -36.39
C GLU A 298 11.51 -9.83 -35.56
N ILE A 299 12.00 -9.78 -34.31
CA ILE A 299 11.93 -8.55 -33.51
C ILE A 299 12.78 -7.45 -34.14
N PHE A 300 14.00 -7.75 -34.60
CA PHE A 300 14.85 -6.74 -35.22
C PHE A 300 14.28 -6.19 -36.51
N ASP A 301 13.66 -7.04 -37.35
CA ASP A 301 12.88 -6.59 -38.51
C ASP A 301 11.76 -5.65 -38.05
N SER A 302 11.05 -6.03 -36.97
CA SER A 302 9.96 -5.22 -36.41
C SER A 302 10.37 -3.85 -35.88
N LEU A 303 11.54 -3.77 -35.26
CA LEU A 303 12.09 -2.53 -34.73
C LEU A 303 12.53 -1.57 -35.84
N GLN A 304 12.68 -1.99 -37.10
CA GLN A 304 13.02 -1.08 -38.20
C GLN A 304 11.89 -0.07 -38.47
N TYR A 305 10.64 -0.50 -38.32
CA TYR A 305 9.46 0.35 -38.55
C TYR A 305 8.83 0.85 -37.24
N ALA A 306 9.10 0.20 -36.10
CA ALA A 306 8.58 0.61 -34.79
C ALA A 306 9.70 0.69 -33.72
N PRO A 307 10.71 1.57 -33.87
CA PRO A 307 11.90 1.58 -33.02
C PRO A 307 11.67 2.04 -31.58
N THR A 308 10.54 2.69 -31.30
CA THR A 308 10.16 3.23 -29.97
C THR A 308 9.09 2.39 -29.27
N TYR A 309 8.73 1.24 -29.86
CA TYR A 309 7.65 0.40 -29.37
C TYR A 309 8.14 -0.53 -28.25
N LEU A 310 7.95 -0.07 -27.00
CA LEU A 310 8.48 -0.71 -25.79
C LEU A 310 8.12 -2.20 -25.62
N PRO A 311 6.92 -2.69 -25.98
CA PRO A 311 6.60 -4.12 -25.87
C PRO A 311 7.52 -5.04 -26.70
N LEU A 312 7.97 -4.63 -27.89
CA LEU A 312 8.97 -5.40 -28.63
C LEU A 312 10.32 -5.44 -27.93
N HIS A 313 10.68 -4.37 -27.23
CA HIS A 313 11.90 -4.34 -26.42
C HIS A 313 11.79 -5.23 -25.17
N THR A 314 10.61 -5.32 -24.57
CA THR A 314 10.30 -6.26 -23.48
C THR A 314 10.41 -7.70 -23.96
N LEU A 315 9.76 -8.04 -25.09
CA LEU A 315 9.86 -9.37 -25.70
C LEU A 315 11.30 -9.75 -26.04
N LEU A 316 12.10 -8.80 -26.52
CA LEU A 316 13.53 -9.04 -26.75
C LEU A 316 14.24 -9.40 -25.44
N GLY A 317 13.93 -8.72 -24.34
CA GLY A 317 14.44 -9.07 -23.02
C GLY A 317 14.04 -10.49 -22.60
N ASP A 318 12.79 -10.88 -22.82
CA ASP A 318 12.29 -12.23 -22.52
C ASP A 318 13.03 -13.31 -23.31
N LEU A 319 13.23 -13.08 -24.62
CA LEU A 319 14.00 -13.99 -25.48
C LEU A 319 15.46 -14.08 -25.06
N LEU A 320 16.08 -12.96 -24.66
CA LEU A 320 17.45 -12.95 -24.18
C LEU A 320 17.62 -13.79 -22.91
N ILE A 321 16.63 -13.81 -22.01
CA ILE A 321 16.62 -14.71 -20.85
C ILE A 321 16.55 -16.16 -21.30
N GLN A 322 15.64 -16.48 -22.22
CA GLN A 322 15.47 -17.85 -22.72
C GLN A 322 16.72 -18.36 -23.45
N ASP A 323 17.44 -17.47 -24.13
CA ASP A 323 18.74 -17.74 -24.78
C ASP A 323 19.93 -17.77 -23.79
N GLY A 324 19.70 -17.56 -22.49
CA GLY A 324 20.71 -17.57 -21.43
C GLY A 324 21.54 -16.29 -21.30
N ARG A 325 21.26 -15.27 -22.11
CA ARG A 325 21.95 -13.96 -22.14
C ARG A 325 21.39 -13.00 -21.09
N THR A 326 21.49 -13.42 -19.83
CA THR A 326 20.88 -12.75 -18.68
C THR A 326 21.32 -11.29 -18.52
N GLN A 327 22.61 -10.97 -18.67
CA GLN A 327 23.10 -9.61 -18.49
C GLN A 327 22.57 -8.63 -19.55
N ASP A 328 22.40 -9.10 -20.78
CA ASP A 328 21.84 -8.32 -21.88
C ASP A 328 20.36 -8.05 -21.64
N ALA A 329 19.62 -9.03 -21.12
CA ALA A 329 18.22 -8.89 -20.75
C ALA A 329 18.03 -7.87 -19.60
N ILE A 330 18.86 -7.93 -18.55
CA ILE A 330 18.83 -6.97 -17.43
C ILE A 330 19.05 -5.55 -17.95
N THR A 331 20.06 -5.36 -18.79
CA THR A 331 20.35 -4.07 -19.41
C THR A 331 19.14 -3.59 -20.22
N LYS A 332 18.54 -4.48 -21.02
CA LYS A 332 17.37 -4.16 -21.84
C LYS A 332 16.18 -3.74 -20.99
N TYR A 333 15.76 -4.56 -20.02
CA TYR A 333 14.65 -4.24 -19.14
C TYR A 333 14.86 -2.96 -18.35
N THR A 334 16.10 -2.70 -17.91
CA THR A 334 16.41 -1.47 -17.17
C THR A 334 16.15 -0.23 -18.01
N VAL A 335 16.55 -0.23 -19.29
CA VAL A 335 16.27 0.86 -20.23
C VAL A 335 14.78 0.99 -20.50
N VAL A 336 14.08 -0.13 -20.70
CA VAL A 336 12.63 -0.13 -20.99
C VAL A 336 11.83 0.34 -19.77
N ALA A 337 12.17 -0.08 -18.55
CA ALA A 337 11.56 0.38 -17.32
C ALA A 337 11.72 1.90 -17.14
N GLN A 338 12.90 2.44 -17.46
CA GLN A 338 13.13 3.88 -17.45
C GLN A 338 12.26 4.61 -18.49
N ALA A 339 12.10 4.04 -19.68
CA ALA A 339 11.22 4.59 -20.71
C ALA A 339 9.76 4.61 -20.26
N TYR A 340 9.26 3.53 -19.64
CA TYR A 340 7.92 3.50 -19.05
C TYR A 340 7.74 4.53 -17.93
N ASN A 341 8.75 4.73 -17.09
CA ASN A 341 8.73 5.76 -16.06
C ASN A 341 8.59 7.17 -16.63
N VAL A 342 9.34 7.50 -17.69
CA VAL A 342 9.24 8.80 -18.36
C VAL A 342 7.86 9.01 -19.00
N ARG A 343 7.21 7.94 -19.47
CA ARG A 343 5.85 7.97 -20.02
C ARG A 343 4.75 8.05 -18.94
N GLY A 344 5.09 7.96 -17.65
CA GLY A 344 4.11 7.91 -16.56
C GLY A 344 3.44 6.55 -16.39
N GLU A 345 3.89 5.52 -17.11
CA GLU A 345 3.41 4.14 -17.02
C GLU A 345 4.09 3.41 -15.86
N ALA A 346 3.86 3.92 -14.65
CA ALA A 346 4.61 3.56 -13.45
C ALA A 346 4.50 2.06 -13.09
N ALA A 347 3.33 1.45 -13.33
CA ALA A 347 3.08 0.02 -13.07
C ALA A 347 3.93 -0.90 -13.98
N GLN A 348 4.08 -0.55 -15.26
CA GLN A 348 4.85 -1.34 -16.22
C GLN A 348 6.34 -1.31 -15.88
N ALA A 349 6.85 -0.15 -15.48
CA ALA A 349 8.21 -0.03 -14.98
C ALA A 349 8.45 -0.89 -13.72
N THR A 350 7.50 -0.88 -12.77
CA THR A 350 7.54 -1.74 -11.57
C THR A 350 7.60 -3.22 -11.96
N ASN A 351 6.77 -3.66 -12.91
CA ASN A 351 6.75 -5.06 -13.37
C ASN A 351 8.08 -5.49 -14.01
N LEU A 352 8.68 -4.64 -14.84
CA LEU A 352 9.98 -4.92 -15.43
C LEU A 352 11.11 -4.97 -14.39
N LEU A 353 11.10 -4.06 -13.41
CA LEU A 353 12.08 -4.10 -12.32
C LEU A 353 11.94 -5.37 -11.47
N ARG A 354 10.71 -5.84 -11.21
CA ARG A 354 10.48 -7.15 -10.58
C ARG A 354 11.04 -8.28 -11.42
N ARG A 355 10.85 -8.25 -12.73
CA ARG A 355 11.41 -9.26 -13.65
C ARG A 355 12.93 -9.29 -13.63
N VAL A 356 13.58 -8.12 -13.56
CA VAL A 356 15.04 -8.03 -13.37
C VAL A 356 15.44 -8.70 -12.05
N ILE A 357 14.73 -8.43 -10.95
CA ILE A 357 15.02 -9.00 -9.63
C ILE A 357 14.76 -10.51 -9.56
N GLU A 358 13.76 -11.04 -10.27
CA GLU A 358 13.53 -12.48 -10.40
C GLU A 358 14.73 -13.19 -11.00
N VAL A 359 15.35 -12.57 -12.01
CA VAL A 359 16.48 -13.14 -12.75
C VAL A 359 17.80 -12.90 -12.03
N ALA A 360 17.95 -11.75 -11.36
CA ALA A 360 19.12 -11.37 -10.59
C ALA A 360 18.71 -10.94 -9.15
N PRO A 361 18.47 -11.90 -8.23
CA PRO A 361 18.00 -11.59 -6.88
C PRO A 361 18.93 -10.70 -6.05
N MET A 362 20.23 -10.70 -6.38
CA MET A 362 21.27 -9.93 -5.71
C MET A 362 21.50 -8.55 -6.34
N ASP A 363 20.74 -8.15 -7.37
CA ASP A 363 20.86 -6.83 -7.98
C ASP A 363 20.28 -5.75 -7.05
N THR A 364 21.17 -5.11 -6.30
CA THR A 364 20.82 -4.02 -5.38
C THR A 364 20.38 -2.77 -6.11
N THR A 365 20.83 -2.55 -7.35
CA THR A 365 20.47 -1.36 -8.15
C THR A 365 19.04 -1.46 -8.63
N ALA A 366 18.65 -2.60 -9.20
CA ALA A 366 17.28 -2.86 -9.62
C ALA A 366 16.30 -2.79 -8.44
N ARG A 367 16.68 -3.35 -7.28
CA ARG A 367 15.87 -3.30 -6.06
C ARG A 367 15.72 -1.88 -5.51
N THR A 368 16.78 -1.08 -5.53
CA THR A 368 16.71 0.33 -5.10
C THR A 368 15.76 1.13 -5.99
N ARG A 369 15.82 0.94 -7.31
CA ARG A 369 14.89 1.60 -8.25
C ARG A 369 13.44 1.15 -8.04
N LEU A 370 13.23 -0.14 -7.76
CA LEU A 370 11.90 -0.66 -7.45
C LEU A 370 11.33 0.00 -6.19
N ILE A 371 12.15 0.14 -5.14
CA ILE A 371 11.77 0.81 -3.90
C ILE A 371 11.37 2.27 -4.17
N GLU A 372 12.20 3.03 -4.89
CA GLU A 372 11.90 4.43 -5.24
C GLU A 372 10.57 4.55 -5.98
N GLN A 373 10.32 3.63 -6.91
CA GLN A 373 9.10 3.58 -7.70
C GLN A 373 7.86 3.25 -6.85
N LEU A 374 7.96 2.29 -5.94
CA LEU A 374 6.86 1.90 -5.04
C LEU A 374 6.54 3.03 -4.05
N VAL A 375 7.55 3.71 -3.52
CA VAL A 375 7.37 4.88 -2.65
C VAL A 375 6.68 6.02 -3.40
N ALA A 376 7.09 6.29 -4.65
CA ALA A 376 6.45 7.32 -5.48
C ALA A 376 4.97 7.02 -5.80
N GLN A 377 4.60 5.74 -5.87
CA GLN A 377 3.22 5.28 -6.07
C GLN A 377 2.39 5.25 -4.77
N GLY A 378 3.02 5.45 -3.60
CA GLY A 378 2.36 5.30 -2.31
C GLY A 378 2.11 3.86 -1.88
N LEU A 379 2.72 2.87 -2.56
CA LEU A 379 2.64 1.45 -2.22
C LEU A 379 3.63 1.13 -1.08
N VAL A 380 3.32 1.63 0.11
CA VAL A 380 4.26 1.66 1.25
C VAL A 380 4.62 0.27 1.77
N ASP A 381 3.65 -0.63 1.95
CA ASP A 381 3.91 -1.97 2.49
C ASP A 381 4.84 -2.77 1.56
N GLU A 382 4.62 -2.67 0.24
CA GLU A 382 5.45 -3.33 -0.75
C GLU A 382 6.87 -2.74 -0.76
N ALA A 383 6.98 -1.41 -0.66
CA ALA A 383 8.27 -0.73 -0.56
C ALA A 383 9.06 -1.17 0.69
N ILE A 384 8.40 -1.27 1.85
CA ILE A 384 9.01 -1.75 3.09
C ILE A 384 9.52 -3.18 2.93
N GLY A 385 8.71 -4.07 2.33
CA GLY A 385 9.12 -5.44 2.04
C GLY A 385 10.37 -5.50 1.15
N GLU A 386 10.48 -4.63 0.16
CA GLU A 386 11.67 -4.54 -0.69
C GLU A 386 12.89 -3.93 0.04
N TYR A 387 12.69 -2.95 0.92
CA TYR A 387 13.76 -2.43 1.78
C TYR A 387 14.35 -3.52 2.68
N ILE A 388 13.51 -4.35 3.28
CA ILE A 388 13.96 -5.46 4.14
C ILE A 388 14.80 -6.44 3.32
N ARG A 389 14.32 -6.83 2.12
CA ARG A 389 15.09 -7.69 1.21
C ARG A 389 16.43 -7.06 0.80
N LEU A 390 16.46 -5.76 0.54
CA LEU A 390 17.70 -5.04 0.22
C LEU A 390 18.67 -5.06 1.40
N ALA A 391 18.19 -4.80 2.61
CA ALA A 391 18.99 -4.84 3.82
C ALA A 391 19.51 -6.25 4.10
N ASP A 392 18.72 -7.30 3.85
CA ASP A 392 19.15 -8.69 3.97
C ASP A 392 20.24 -9.06 2.96
N ILE A 393 20.23 -8.49 1.75
CA ILE A 393 21.32 -8.66 0.78
C ILE A 393 22.60 -8.05 1.34
N TYR A 394 22.56 -6.79 1.80
CA TYR A 394 23.72 -6.15 2.42
C TYR A 394 24.22 -6.92 3.64
N TYR A 395 23.31 -7.45 4.45
CA TYR A 395 23.64 -8.30 5.60
C TYR A 395 24.42 -9.56 5.17
N ARG A 396 23.94 -10.26 4.13
CA ARG A 396 24.62 -11.46 3.59
C ARG A 396 25.98 -11.14 2.96
N LEU A 397 26.16 -9.94 2.44
CA LEU A 397 27.44 -9.44 1.92
C LEU A 397 28.39 -8.95 3.03
N ALA A 398 27.99 -9.07 4.31
CA ALA A 398 28.68 -8.54 5.48
C ALA A 398 28.84 -7.01 5.48
N GLU A 399 28.05 -6.30 4.68
CA GLU A 399 27.98 -4.83 4.66
C GLU A 399 26.99 -4.33 5.72
N LEU A 400 27.29 -4.60 7.00
CA LEU A 400 26.39 -4.33 8.13
C LEU A 400 25.98 -2.86 8.24
N ASP A 401 26.88 -1.92 7.95
CA ASP A 401 26.58 -0.49 7.92
C ASP A 401 25.52 -0.14 6.88
N MET A 402 25.60 -0.75 5.69
CA MET A 402 24.64 -0.51 4.62
C MET A 402 23.30 -1.17 4.92
N ALA A 403 23.31 -2.38 5.49
CA ALA A 403 22.11 -3.06 5.98
C ALA A 403 21.39 -2.19 7.01
N ARG A 404 22.12 -1.69 8.02
CA ARG A 404 21.58 -0.82 9.06
C ARG A 404 21.01 0.49 8.52
N LYS A 405 21.71 1.16 7.59
CA LYS A 405 21.21 2.38 6.92
C LYS A 405 19.93 2.11 6.13
N THR A 406 19.86 0.95 5.46
CA THR A 406 18.69 0.53 4.69
C THR A 406 17.49 0.28 5.61
N TYR A 407 17.69 -0.44 6.71
CA TYR A 407 16.65 -0.63 7.74
C TYR A 407 16.20 0.69 8.37
N THR A 408 17.12 1.62 8.63
CA THR A 408 16.77 2.95 9.14
C THR A 408 15.85 3.71 8.17
N SER A 409 16.13 3.61 6.86
CA SER A 409 15.28 4.21 5.82
C SER A 409 13.90 3.57 5.77
N ALA A 410 13.84 2.24 5.90
CA ALA A 410 12.61 1.47 5.96
C ALA A 410 11.75 1.86 7.18
N LEU A 411 12.36 1.97 8.36
CA LEU A 411 11.68 2.34 9.60
C LEU A 411 11.09 3.76 9.51
N ARG A 412 11.86 4.71 8.96
CA ARG A 412 11.37 6.07 8.73
C ARG A 412 10.15 6.09 7.83
N LEU A 413 10.16 5.31 6.75
CA LEU A 413 9.02 5.20 5.84
C LEU A 413 7.80 4.60 6.55
N ALA A 414 7.98 3.53 7.31
CA ALA A 414 6.91 2.89 8.07
C ALA A 414 6.24 3.85 9.07
N GLN A 415 7.04 4.64 9.80
CA GLN A 415 6.55 5.61 10.78
C GLN A 415 5.84 6.81 10.12
N GLN A 416 6.32 7.31 8.98
CA GLN A 416 5.73 8.46 8.29
C GLN A 416 4.39 8.13 7.63
N ALA A 417 4.26 6.93 7.08
CA ALA A 417 3.06 6.51 6.36
C ALA A 417 1.93 6.01 7.26
N GLY A 418 2.17 5.90 8.58
CA GLY A 418 1.24 5.20 9.48
C GLY A 418 1.09 3.72 9.12
N ALA A 419 2.16 3.11 8.58
CA ALA A 419 2.16 1.70 8.20
C ALA A 419 1.99 0.79 9.42
N ASN A 420 1.66 -0.48 9.20
CA ASN A 420 1.42 -1.45 10.26
C ASN A 420 2.56 -1.45 11.30
N GLN A 421 2.20 -1.40 12.58
CA GLN A 421 3.12 -1.42 13.72
C GLN A 421 4.03 -2.65 13.70
N ASP A 422 3.55 -3.77 13.15
CA ASP A 422 4.33 -5.00 12.96
C ASP A 422 5.60 -4.79 12.13
N TRP A 423 5.54 -3.95 11.09
CA TRP A 423 6.72 -3.62 10.28
C TRP A 423 7.77 -2.89 11.10
N SER A 424 7.33 -1.93 11.92
CA SER A 424 8.24 -1.16 12.76
C SER A 424 8.97 -2.06 13.75
N VAL A 425 8.25 -2.98 14.40
CA VAL A 425 8.84 -3.96 15.32
C VAL A 425 9.82 -4.88 14.60
N GLN A 426 9.42 -5.46 13.45
CA GLN A 426 10.28 -6.36 12.69
C GLN A 426 11.59 -5.69 12.25
N ILE A 427 11.51 -4.45 11.76
CA ILE A 427 12.68 -3.68 11.34
C ILE A 427 13.57 -3.36 12.55
N MET A 428 13.00 -2.92 13.67
CA MET A 428 13.77 -2.63 14.89
C MET A 428 14.49 -3.86 15.43
N LEU A 429 13.86 -5.05 15.39
CA LEU A 429 14.50 -6.30 15.81
C LEU A 429 15.74 -6.61 14.96
N ARG A 430 15.63 -6.51 13.63
CA ARG A 430 16.77 -6.69 12.72
C ARG A 430 17.89 -5.67 12.95
N MET A 431 17.53 -4.41 13.23
CA MET A 431 18.51 -3.38 13.55
C MET A 431 19.20 -3.65 14.90
N ALA A 432 18.45 -4.10 15.90
CA ALA A 432 18.99 -4.45 17.21
C ALA A 432 19.96 -5.62 17.11
N ASP A 433 19.65 -6.65 16.31
CA ASP A 433 20.55 -7.77 16.04
C ASP A 433 21.88 -7.30 15.41
N ILE A 434 21.82 -6.38 14.44
CA ILE A 434 23.01 -5.79 13.81
C ILE A 434 23.82 -5.00 14.85
N ASP A 435 23.17 -4.18 15.67
CA ASP A 435 23.82 -3.39 16.72
C ASP A 435 24.48 -4.28 17.78
N MET A 436 23.83 -5.40 18.15
CA MET A 436 24.40 -6.41 19.04
C MET A 436 25.66 -7.04 18.44
N GLN A 437 25.66 -7.35 17.14
CA GLN A 437 26.83 -7.91 16.44
C GLN A 437 27.98 -6.90 16.33
N HIS A 438 27.67 -5.61 16.17
CA HIS A 438 28.65 -4.53 16.13
C HIS A 438 29.14 -4.09 17.52
N LEU A 439 28.62 -4.70 18.60
CA LEU A 439 28.90 -4.35 20.00
C LEU A 439 28.43 -2.93 20.37
N ASP A 440 27.49 -2.37 19.60
CA ASP A 440 26.83 -1.09 19.87
C ASP A 440 25.66 -1.28 20.83
N TRP A 441 25.95 -1.87 22.00
CA TRP A 441 24.98 -2.30 23.01
C TRP A 441 23.99 -1.19 23.43
N ARG A 442 24.43 0.07 23.45
CA ARG A 442 23.58 1.22 23.79
C ARG A 442 22.53 1.52 22.73
N GLN A 443 22.84 1.30 21.45
CA GLN A 443 21.88 1.50 20.36
C GLN A 443 20.87 0.35 20.34
N ALA A 444 21.36 -0.90 20.49
CA ALA A 444 20.52 -2.07 20.65
C ALA A 444 19.53 -1.92 21.81
N LEU A 445 20.01 -1.47 22.99
CA LEU A 445 19.16 -1.23 24.16
C LEU A 445 18.00 -0.27 23.85
N ARG A 446 18.29 0.87 23.20
CA ARG A 446 17.24 1.84 22.82
C ARG A 446 16.21 1.26 21.85
N LEU A 447 16.62 0.37 20.94
CA LEU A 447 15.71 -0.29 20.01
C LEU A 447 14.81 -1.28 20.75
N PHE A 448 15.37 -2.10 21.64
CA PHE A 448 14.58 -3.01 22.46
C PHE A 448 13.63 -2.28 23.42
N GLU A 449 14.02 -1.12 23.97
CA GLU A 449 13.14 -0.28 24.77
C GLU A 449 11.94 0.20 23.96
N GLN A 450 12.16 0.62 22.71
CA GLN A 450 11.08 1.01 21.80
C GLN A 450 10.18 -0.19 21.46
N ILE A 451 10.76 -1.35 21.12
CA ILE A 451 9.98 -2.56 20.85
C ILE A 451 9.12 -2.94 22.05
N ARG A 452 9.66 -2.90 23.28
CA ARG A 452 8.91 -3.14 24.51
C ARG A 452 7.72 -2.19 24.67
N THR A 453 7.85 -0.91 24.30
CA THR A 453 6.70 0.02 24.37
C THR A 453 5.59 -0.35 23.38
N LEU A 454 5.95 -0.99 22.26
CA LEU A 454 5.03 -1.44 21.24
C LEU A 454 4.43 -2.82 21.55
N GLN A 455 5.22 -3.73 22.12
CA GLN A 455 4.87 -5.11 22.48
C GLN A 455 5.41 -5.43 23.89
N PRO A 456 4.67 -5.05 24.95
CA PRO A 456 5.09 -5.28 26.33
C PRO A 456 5.24 -6.76 26.72
N GLU A 457 4.57 -7.65 26.01
CA GLU A 457 4.48 -9.10 26.24
C GLU A 457 5.65 -9.91 25.67
N ASP A 458 6.46 -9.34 24.78
CA ASP A 458 7.52 -10.06 24.08
C ASP A 458 8.64 -10.49 25.04
N ALA A 459 8.59 -11.76 25.47
CA ALA A 459 9.55 -12.34 26.41
C ALA A 459 10.99 -12.32 25.89
N PRO A 460 11.29 -12.71 24.62
CA PRO A 460 12.62 -12.52 24.04
C PRO A 460 13.17 -11.10 24.18
N VAL A 461 12.39 -10.07 23.85
CA VAL A 461 12.83 -8.67 23.95
C VAL A 461 13.11 -8.27 25.39
N ARG A 462 12.24 -8.68 26.33
CA ARG A 462 12.43 -8.45 27.77
C ARG A 462 13.71 -9.09 28.27
N LYS A 463 13.99 -10.31 27.82
CA LYS A 463 15.22 -11.04 28.14
C LYS A 463 16.45 -10.30 27.62
N SER A 464 16.43 -9.82 26.38
CA SER A 464 17.52 -9.03 25.78
C SER A 464 17.76 -7.72 26.52
N LEU A 465 16.72 -7.03 27.00
CA LEU A 465 16.86 -5.81 27.82
C LEU A 465 17.57 -6.07 29.15
N VAL A 466 17.18 -7.13 29.86
CA VAL A 466 17.81 -7.51 31.12
C VAL A 466 19.28 -7.87 30.89
N ASP A 467 19.57 -8.72 29.90
CA ASP A 467 20.93 -9.15 29.57
C ASP A 467 21.83 -7.95 29.18
N LEU A 468 21.33 -7.05 28.32
CA LEU A 468 22.05 -5.84 27.93
C LEU A 468 22.35 -4.92 29.11
N ASN A 469 21.37 -4.69 29.99
CA ASN A 469 21.57 -3.86 31.17
C ASN A 469 22.60 -4.47 32.14
N LEU A 470 22.61 -5.80 32.28
CA LEU A 470 23.64 -6.48 33.07
C LEU A 470 25.03 -6.36 32.43
N ARG A 471 25.15 -6.51 31.10
CA ARG A 471 26.42 -6.34 30.37
C ARG A 471 26.95 -4.90 30.42
N LEU A 472 26.06 -3.91 30.49
CA LEU A 472 26.39 -2.49 30.59
C LEU A 472 26.70 -2.02 32.03
N ASP A 473 26.76 -2.94 33.00
CA ASP A 473 26.94 -2.67 34.44
C ASP A 473 25.84 -1.76 35.03
N GLN A 474 24.60 -2.00 34.62
CA GLN A 474 23.40 -1.28 35.07
C GLN A 474 22.42 -2.21 35.79
N PRO A 475 22.82 -2.83 36.92
CA PRO A 475 22.01 -3.84 37.61
C PRO A 475 20.68 -3.29 38.11
N ASN A 476 20.62 -2.02 38.50
CA ASN A 476 19.37 -1.39 38.95
C ASN A 476 18.33 -1.27 37.82
N GLN A 477 18.77 -1.05 36.58
CA GLN A 477 17.88 -1.01 35.43
C GLN A 477 17.42 -2.41 35.03
N ALA A 478 18.33 -3.39 35.05
CA ALA A 478 17.97 -4.79 34.85
C ALA A 478 16.91 -5.27 35.86
N LEU A 479 17.07 -4.89 37.13
CA LEU A 479 16.09 -5.16 38.19
C LEU A 479 14.74 -4.49 37.93
N ALA A 480 14.74 -3.22 37.57
CA ALA A 480 13.51 -2.50 37.24
C ALA A 480 12.76 -3.14 36.06
N GLU A 481 13.48 -3.61 35.03
CA GLU A 481 12.88 -4.33 33.89
C GLU A 481 12.32 -5.70 34.30
N LEU A 482 13.02 -6.44 35.15
CA LEU A 482 12.55 -7.72 35.70
C LEU A 482 11.27 -7.54 36.52
N ASP A 483 11.28 -6.61 37.46
CA ASP A 483 10.12 -6.29 38.29
C ASP A 483 8.92 -5.87 37.43
N ASN A 484 9.16 -5.04 36.41
CA ASN A 484 8.12 -4.59 35.49
C ASN A 484 7.50 -5.77 34.72
N TYR A 485 8.31 -6.69 34.21
CA TYR A 485 7.83 -7.81 33.43
C TYR A 485 7.13 -8.87 34.28
N LEU A 486 7.66 -9.18 35.47
CA LEU A 486 7.00 -10.10 36.41
C LEU A 486 5.66 -9.54 36.89
N ALA A 487 5.58 -8.24 37.18
CA ALA A 487 4.32 -7.58 37.51
C ALA A 487 3.32 -7.63 36.35
N TYR A 488 3.80 -7.49 35.10
CA TYR A 488 2.98 -7.67 33.91
C TYR A 488 2.40 -9.09 33.83
N LEU A 489 3.23 -10.14 33.97
CA LEU A 489 2.79 -11.54 33.94
C LEU A 489 1.80 -11.88 35.06
N ASP A 490 2.00 -11.34 36.26
CA ASP A 490 1.06 -11.47 37.38
C ASP A 490 -0.29 -10.81 37.04
N SER A 491 -0.27 -9.61 36.45
CA SER A 491 -1.48 -8.87 36.09
C SER A 491 -2.24 -9.46 34.90
N SER A 492 -1.54 -10.09 33.95
CA SER A 492 -2.13 -10.72 32.76
C SER A 492 -2.61 -12.15 33.02
N GLY A 493 -2.36 -12.70 34.22
CA GLY A 493 -2.71 -14.08 34.56
C GLY A 493 -1.78 -15.13 33.94
N GLN A 494 -0.68 -14.73 33.31
CA GLN A 494 0.34 -15.59 32.69
C GLN A 494 1.47 -15.95 33.67
N ARG A 495 1.18 -15.98 34.96
CA ARG A 495 2.16 -16.24 36.03
C ARG A 495 2.99 -17.51 35.84
N ALA A 496 2.42 -18.53 35.18
CA ALA A 496 3.13 -19.77 34.88
C ALA A 496 4.39 -19.56 34.01
N GLU A 497 4.47 -18.47 33.25
CA GLU A 497 5.61 -18.16 32.37
C GLU A 497 6.78 -17.49 33.10
N ALA A 498 6.58 -17.00 34.34
CA ALA A 498 7.61 -16.32 35.11
C ALA A 498 8.81 -17.21 35.44
N ILE A 499 8.57 -18.47 35.85
CA ILE A 499 9.62 -19.43 36.18
C ILE A 499 10.46 -19.78 34.93
N PRO A 500 9.88 -20.25 33.80
CA PRO A 500 10.65 -20.53 32.59
C PRO A 500 11.46 -19.32 32.09
N PHE A 501 10.92 -18.12 32.20
CA PHE A 501 11.62 -16.89 31.83
C PHE A 501 12.87 -16.65 32.70
N LEU A 502 12.73 -16.75 34.02
CA LEU A 502 13.83 -16.56 34.98
C LEU A 502 14.88 -17.68 34.88
N GLU A 503 14.46 -18.93 34.69
CA GLU A 503 15.38 -20.06 34.44
C GLU A 503 16.23 -19.82 33.19
N GLY A 504 15.59 -19.39 32.09
CA GLY A 504 16.28 -19.09 30.85
C GLY A 504 17.30 -17.95 30.99
N LEU A 505 16.99 -16.94 31.82
CA LEU A 505 17.93 -15.87 32.16
C LEU A 505 19.09 -16.36 33.03
N ALA A 506 18.80 -17.15 34.06
CA ALA A 506 19.81 -17.68 34.97
C ALA A 506 20.77 -18.66 34.28
N GLN A 507 20.29 -19.43 33.31
CA GLN A 507 21.12 -20.35 32.52
C GLN A 507 22.13 -19.60 31.63
N GLU A 508 21.73 -18.48 31.03
CA GLU A 508 22.62 -17.66 30.20
C GLU A 508 23.57 -16.80 31.02
N ASN A 509 23.19 -16.48 32.27
CA ASN A 509 23.96 -15.64 33.18
C ASN A 509 24.25 -16.36 34.52
N PRO A 510 25.02 -17.48 34.53
CA PRO A 510 25.18 -18.36 35.70
C PRO A 510 25.92 -17.74 36.90
N GLY A 511 26.48 -16.52 36.77
CA GLY A 511 27.17 -15.80 37.84
C GLY A 511 26.36 -14.71 38.54
N GLN A 512 25.14 -14.42 38.08
CA GLN A 512 24.36 -13.30 38.60
C GLN A 512 23.51 -13.72 39.81
N ALA A 513 24.00 -13.42 41.01
CA ALA A 513 23.30 -13.71 42.28
C ALA A 513 21.90 -13.07 42.35
N ILE A 514 21.66 -11.99 41.62
CA ILE A 514 20.36 -11.31 41.54
C ILE A 514 19.29 -12.25 40.98
N LEU A 515 19.59 -12.94 39.86
CA LEU A 515 18.62 -13.80 39.17
C LEU A 515 18.21 -15.02 40.03
N GLN A 516 19.17 -15.58 40.77
CA GLN A 516 18.94 -16.68 41.71
C GLN A 516 17.94 -16.29 42.82
N GLY A 517 18.00 -15.04 43.29
CA GLY A 517 17.08 -14.54 44.31
C GLY A 517 15.64 -14.43 43.82
N TYR A 518 15.44 -13.92 42.60
CA TYR A 518 14.12 -13.84 41.96
C TYR A 518 13.54 -15.22 41.66
N LEU A 519 14.37 -16.12 41.14
CA LEU A 519 13.95 -17.48 40.84
C LEU A 519 13.51 -18.22 42.12
N ALA A 520 14.24 -18.06 43.22
CA ALA A 520 13.85 -18.60 44.51
C ALA A 520 12.51 -18.04 45.03
N ASP A 521 12.27 -16.73 44.84
CA ASP A 521 11.00 -16.11 45.23
C ASP A 521 9.82 -16.66 44.44
N GLU A 522 9.96 -16.80 43.12
CA GLU A 522 8.90 -17.38 42.30
C GLU A 522 8.70 -18.88 42.56
N TYR A 523 9.75 -19.65 42.84
CA TYR A 523 9.60 -21.04 43.29
C TYR A 523 8.86 -21.15 44.62
N ALA A 524 9.18 -20.29 45.59
CA ALA A 524 8.49 -20.27 46.87
C ALA A 524 7.00 -19.94 46.71
N ARG A 525 6.67 -18.99 45.82
CA ARG A 525 5.29 -18.60 45.49
C ARG A 525 4.53 -19.71 44.74
N ALA A 526 5.20 -20.48 43.90
CA ALA A 526 4.64 -21.65 43.21
C ALA A 526 4.51 -22.90 44.12
N GLY A 527 5.02 -22.85 45.35
CA GLY A 527 5.00 -23.97 46.29
C GLY A 527 6.13 -24.99 46.07
N TRP A 528 7.10 -24.69 45.21
CA TRP A 528 8.28 -25.51 44.93
C TRP A 528 9.38 -25.20 45.96
N VAL A 529 9.09 -25.52 47.22
CA VAL A 529 9.90 -25.09 48.37
C VAL A 529 11.31 -25.71 48.33
N LYS A 530 11.47 -26.93 47.81
CA LYS A 530 12.78 -27.60 47.74
C LYS A 530 13.70 -26.89 46.76
N GLU A 531 13.18 -26.54 45.60
CA GLU A 531 13.86 -25.83 44.52
C GLU A 531 14.19 -24.40 44.95
N ALA A 532 13.27 -23.72 45.66
CA ALA A 532 13.51 -22.40 46.24
C ALA A 532 14.68 -22.40 47.24
N ILE A 533 14.72 -23.37 48.16
CA ILE A 533 15.81 -23.50 49.14
C ILE A 533 17.15 -23.77 48.43
N ALA A 534 17.17 -24.66 47.43
CA ALA A 534 18.40 -24.97 46.69
C ALA A 534 18.98 -23.73 45.98
N GLN A 535 18.13 -22.88 45.39
CA GLN A 535 18.58 -21.63 44.77
C GLN A 535 19.08 -20.61 45.81
N LEU A 536 18.43 -20.49 46.97
CA LEU A 536 18.89 -19.60 48.04
C LEU A 536 20.18 -20.09 48.70
N ASP A 537 20.39 -21.39 48.83
CA ASP A 537 21.64 -21.97 49.34
C ASP A 537 22.82 -21.58 48.44
N ALA A 538 22.67 -21.79 47.12
CA ALA A 538 23.66 -21.40 46.14
C ALA A 538 23.93 -19.88 46.17
N LEU A 539 22.88 -19.07 46.28
CA LEU A 539 23.00 -17.62 46.42
C LEU A 539 23.74 -17.22 47.71
N GLY A 540 23.44 -17.88 48.83
CA GLY A 540 24.07 -17.64 50.12
C GLY A 540 25.57 -17.94 50.08
N GLU A 541 25.96 -19.06 49.48
CA GLU A 541 27.36 -19.43 49.29
C GLU A 541 28.10 -18.42 48.39
N ASN A 542 27.49 -18.04 47.26
CA ASN A 542 28.05 -17.03 46.35
C ASN A 542 28.26 -15.67 47.05
N LEU A 543 27.31 -15.22 47.87
CA LEU A 543 27.45 -13.97 48.63
C LEU A 543 28.55 -14.05 49.70
N LEU A 544 28.74 -15.21 50.34
CA LEU A 544 29.84 -15.42 51.28
C LEU A 544 31.19 -15.40 50.59
N GLN A 545 31.32 -16.05 49.42
CA GLN A 545 32.53 -16.01 48.61
C GLN A 545 32.84 -14.59 48.11
N ALA A 546 31.81 -13.82 47.76
CA ALA A 546 31.94 -12.41 47.38
C ALA A 546 32.20 -11.46 48.57
N GLY A 547 32.28 -11.97 49.81
CA GLY A 547 32.51 -11.17 51.02
C GLY A 547 31.29 -10.36 51.50
N ASN A 548 30.13 -10.47 50.84
CA ASN A 548 28.89 -9.81 51.23
C ASN A 548 28.17 -10.61 52.33
N ARG A 549 28.74 -10.60 53.53
CA ARG A 549 28.21 -11.31 54.70
C ARG A 549 26.81 -10.84 55.12
N ALA A 550 26.53 -9.55 55.01
CA ALA A 550 25.21 -9.00 55.33
C ALA A 550 24.11 -9.55 54.42
N GLY A 551 24.41 -9.70 53.12
CA GLY A 551 23.52 -10.36 52.17
C GLY A 551 23.31 -11.84 52.50
N ALA A 552 24.39 -12.57 52.79
CA ALA A 552 24.31 -13.98 53.16
C ALA A 552 23.45 -14.24 54.41
N ILE A 553 23.56 -13.37 55.44
CA ILE A 553 22.71 -13.43 56.64
C ILE A 553 21.22 -13.32 56.27
N ARG A 554 20.84 -12.36 55.42
CA ARG A 554 19.46 -12.18 54.96
C ARG A 554 18.96 -13.39 54.16
N THR A 555 19.82 -13.98 53.34
CA THR A 555 19.48 -15.18 52.57
C THR A 555 19.22 -16.38 53.48
N VAL A 556 20.06 -16.60 54.51
CA VAL A 556 19.87 -17.67 55.50
C VAL A 556 18.60 -17.46 56.32
N GLU A 557 18.28 -16.22 56.71
CA GLU A 557 17.01 -15.89 57.37
C GLU A 557 15.80 -16.22 56.49
N LYS A 558 15.90 -15.95 55.18
CA LYS A 558 14.86 -16.26 54.20
C LYS A 558 14.67 -17.77 54.01
N ILE A 559 15.75 -18.53 53.96
CA ILE A 559 15.70 -20.01 53.93
C ILE A 559 14.99 -20.52 55.18
N MET A 560 15.37 -20.04 56.37
CA MET A 560 14.74 -20.45 57.63
C MET A 560 13.23 -20.16 57.68
N ALA A 561 12.78 -19.05 57.09
CA ALA A 561 11.37 -18.70 57.01
C ALA A 561 10.54 -19.72 56.18
N MET A 562 11.17 -20.46 55.27
CA MET A 562 10.54 -21.52 54.46
C MET A 562 10.50 -22.89 55.16
N ASN A 563 10.98 -22.99 56.40
CA ASN A 563 11.01 -24.20 57.23
C ASN A 563 11.69 -25.44 56.55
N PRO A 564 12.99 -25.34 56.24
CA PRO A 564 13.77 -26.44 55.66
C PRO A 564 13.92 -27.62 56.64
N LEU A 565 14.15 -28.82 56.11
CA LEU A 565 14.39 -30.03 56.91
C LEU A 565 15.61 -29.90 57.85
N ASN A 566 16.62 -29.11 57.47
CA ASN A 566 17.88 -28.93 58.21
C ASN A 566 17.92 -27.60 58.99
N LEU A 567 16.80 -27.19 59.58
CA LEU A 567 16.65 -25.89 60.24
C LEU A 567 17.69 -25.60 61.35
N GLU A 568 18.13 -26.62 62.08
CA GLU A 568 19.15 -26.48 63.14
C GLU A 568 20.54 -26.14 62.59
N ASP A 569 20.89 -26.60 61.39
CA ASP A 569 22.17 -26.29 60.76
C ASP A 569 22.24 -24.83 60.29
N TYR A 570 21.13 -24.32 59.72
CA TYR A 570 21.03 -22.90 59.35
C TYR A 570 21.05 -21.97 60.57
N LYS A 571 20.45 -22.36 61.70
CA LYS A 571 20.55 -21.58 62.96
C LYS A 571 22.00 -21.46 63.44
N ARG A 572 22.76 -22.55 63.39
CA ARG A 572 24.19 -22.55 63.75
C ARG A 572 25.01 -21.71 62.78
N LEU A 573 24.73 -21.79 61.47
CA LEU A 573 25.37 -20.97 60.46
C LEU A 573 25.10 -19.47 60.69
N LEU A 574 23.84 -19.10 60.95
CA LEU A 574 23.43 -17.72 61.24
C LEU A 574 24.13 -17.15 62.48
N GLN A 575 24.25 -17.96 63.55
CA GLN A 575 24.98 -17.54 64.76
C GLN A 575 26.45 -17.29 64.50
N LYS A 576 27.13 -18.15 63.71
CA LYS A 576 28.53 -17.94 63.32
C LYS A 576 28.70 -16.68 62.49
N LEU A 577 27.86 -16.48 61.47
CA LEU A 577 27.93 -15.30 60.60
C LEU A 577 27.72 -13.99 61.37
N ARG A 578 26.79 -13.98 62.35
CA ARG A 578 26.55 -12.80 63.20
C ARG A 578 27.70 -12.54 64.19
N ALA A 579 28.26 -13.58 64.80
CA ALA A 579 29.39 -13.45 65.73
C ALA A 579 30.65 -12.88 65.04
N GLU A 580 30.91 -13.30 63.80
CA GLU A 580 32.03 -12.79 63.01
C GLU A 580 31.80 -11.36 62.48
N SER A 581 30.55 -10.94 62.30
CA SER A 581 30.21 -9.56 61.87
C SER A 581 30.29 -8.51 62.98
N GLY A 582 30.19 -8.92 64.25
CA GLY A 582 30.32 -8.02 65.41
C GLY A 582 31.77 -7.80 65.89
N SER A 583 32.76 -8.36 65.18
CA SER A 583 34.19 -8.31 65.54
C SER A 583 35.04 -7.48 64.56
N GLN A 584 34.41 -6.77 63.63
CA GLN A 584 35.00 -5.74 62.75
C GLN A 584 34.40 -4.39 63.14
#